data_AF-A0A7Y2U4L3-F1
#
_entry.id   AF-A0A7Y2U4L3-F1
#
_cell.length_a   1.000
_cell.length_b   1.000
_cell.length_c   1.000
_cell.angle_alpha   90.00
_cell.angle_beta   90.00
_cell.angle_gamma   90.00
#
_symmetry.space_group_name_H-M   'P 1'
#
loop_
_entity.id
_entity.type
_entity.pdbx_description
1 polymer ?
#
loop_
_entity_poly.entity_id
_entity_poly.type
_entity_poly.pdbx_seq_one_letter_code
_entity_poly.pdbx_strand_id
1 'polypeptide(L)'
;MKYRQTGWIAGLVFILALVAIPIWYFTQIDDTVAGQIPDSPWDGVPRRAAPVDHSSLLEGPFETGQQVTAACLACHEDSAEQVIHTAHWRWESGPVEMEGRAEAVSVGKKNAINNFCIGIQGNWESCTSCHAGYGWEDETFDFENTANVDCLACHDHSGGYR
;
A
#
# COMPACT_ATOMS: atom_id res chain seq x y z
N MET A 1 19.60 -55.00 42.42
CA MET A 1 18.45 -54.72 41.55
C MET A 1 18.86 -53.63 40.57
N LYS A 2 19.00 -53.94 39.27
CA LYS A 2 19.36 -52.95 38.25
C LYS A 2 18.11 -52.13 37.91
N TYR A 3 18.08 -50.86 38.31
CA TYR A 3 17.04 -49.93 37.88
C TYR A 3 17.09 -49.81 36.35
N ARG A 4 16.05 -50.30 35.67
CA ARG A 4 15.93 -50.23 34.21
C ARG A 4 15.86 -48.76 33.80
N GLN A 5 16.94 -48.25 33.21
CA GLN A 5 17.01 -46.96 32.53
C GLN A 5 16.15 -46.93 31.25
N THR A 6 14.93 -47.49 31.27
CA THR A 6 14.05 -47.55 30.10
C THR A 6 13.00 -46.44 30.07
N GLY A 7 12.87 -45.66 31.16
CA GLY A 7 11.89 -44.57 31.26
C GLY A 7 12.15 -43.41 30.29
N TRP A 8 13.41 -43.02 30.10
CA TRP A 8 13.79 -41.95 29.15
C TRP A 8 13.52 -42.31 27.69
N ILE A 9 13.60 -43.59 27.32
CA ILE A 9 13.28 -44.07 25.96
C ILE A 9 11.79 -43.89 25.69
N ALA A 10 10.94 -44.24 26.65
CA ALA A 10 9.49 -44.04 26.52
C ALA A 10 9.13 -42.55 26.41
N GLY A 11 9.79 -41.70 27.20
CA GLY A 11 9.61 -40.24 27.11
C GLY A 11 10.06 -39.66 25.77
N LEU A 12 11.21 -40.11 25.24
CA LEU A 12 11.72 -39.69 23.93
C LEU A 12 10.75 -40.06 22.81
N VAL A 13 10.27 -41.31 22.79
CA VAL A 13 9.32 -41.78 21.78
C VAL A 13 8.01 -40.99 21.83
N PHE A 14 7.51 -40.67 23.02
CA PHE A 14 6.30 -39.86 23.18
C PHE A 14 6.46 -38.45 22.63
N ILE A 15 7.59 -37.79 22.91
CA ILE A 15 7.88 -36.45 22.38
C ILE A 15 8.04 -36.49 20.85
N LEU A 16 8.75 -37.48 20.32
CA LEU A 16 8.91 -37.64 18.88
C LEU A 16 7.56 -37.86 18.19
N ALA A 17 6.66 -38.64 18.78
CA ALA A 17 5.31 -38.83 18.25
C ALA A 17 4.48 -37.54 18.29
N LEU A 18 4.55 -36.77 19.39
CA LEU A 18 3.85 -35.48 19.52
C LEU A 18 4.31 -34.44 18.49
N VAL A 19 5.55 -34.54 18.00
CA VAL A 19 6.07 -33.63 16.98
C VAL A 19 5.82 -34.19 15.56
N ALA A 20 6.10 -35.47 15.33
CA ALA A 20 6.01 -36.08 14.02
C ALA A 20 4.56 -36.25 13.53
N ILE A 21 3.60 -36.51 14.42
CA ILE A 21 2.19 -36.72 14.04
C ILE A 21 1.55 -35.44 13.51
N PRO A 22 1.64 -34.28 14.19
CA PRO A 22 1.13 -33.02 13.64
C PRO A 22 1.86 -32.61 12.37
N ILE A 23 3.18 -32.77 12.31
CA ILE A 23 3.93 -32.48 11.07
C ILE A 23 3.37 -33.34 9.95
N TRP A 24 3.29 -34.65 10.11
CA TRP A 24 2.74 -35.53 9.09
C TRP A 24 1.27 -35.23 8.74
N TYR A 25 0.44 -34.84 9.71
CA TYR A 25 -0.97 -34.49 9.47
C TYR A 25 -1.11 -33.16 8.71
N PHE A 26 -0.34 -32.13 9.06
CA PHE A 26 -0.39 -30.80 8.44
C PHE A 26 0.49 -30.68 7.19
N THR A 27 1.42 -31.61 6.96
CA THR A 27 2.23 -31.70 5.74
C THR A 27 1.84 -32.88 4.86
N GLN A 28 0.69 -33.51 5.11
CA GLN A 28 0.10 -34.38 4.10
C GLN A 28 -0.29 -33.49 2.93
N ILE A 29 0.58 -33.50 1.92
CA ILE A 29 0.34 -32.93 0.61
C ILE A 29 -0.86 -33.68 0.07
N ASP A 30 -1.98 -32.98 -0.16
CA ASP A 30 -3.13 -33.55 -0.85
C ASP A 30 -2.64 -34.16 -2.16
N ASP A 31 -2.74 -35.48 -2.27
CA ASP A 31 -2.30 -36.24 -3.43
C ASP A 31 -3.06 -35.71 -4.66
N THR A 32 -2.30 -34.98 -5.46
CA THR A 32 -2.56 -34.55 -6.84
C THR A 32 -3.61 -35.39 -7.56
N VAL A 33 -4.65 -34.73 -8.06
CA VAL A 33 -5.62 -35.31 -8.98
C VAL A 33 -4.87 -35.83 -10.22
N ALA A 34 -5.03 -37.12 -10.54
CA ALA A 34 -4.40 -37.74 -11.70
C ALA A 34 -4.76 -36.97 -12.99
N GLY A 35 -3.81 -36.21 -13.53
CA GLY A 35 -3.97 -35.39 -14.72
C GLY A 35 -3.58 -33.91 -14.57
N GLN A 36 -3.31 -33.42 -13.36
CA GLN A 36 -2.68 -32.10 -13.20
C GLN A 36 -1.18 -32.20 -13.52
N ILE A 37 -0.71 -31.42 -14.50
CA ILE A 37 0.70 -31.07 -14.65
C ILE A 37 0.95 -29.97 -13.60
N PRO A 38 1.70 -30.22 -12.52
CA PRO A 38 2.09 -29.15 -11.62
C PRO A 38 3.33 -28.44 -12.17
N ASP A 39 3.44 -27.17 -11.80
CA ASP A 39 4.63 -26.31 -11.84
C ASP A 39 4.59 -25.18 -12.88
N SER A 40 3.50 -24.42 -12.88
CA SER A 40 3.64 -22.98 -13.04
C SER A 40 3.88 -22.35 -11.67
N PRO A 41 4.98 -21.61 -11.43
CA PRO A 41 5.18 -20.84 -10.19
C PRO A 41 4.00 -19.91 -9.85
N TRP A 42 3.16 -19.59 -10.84
CA TRP A 42 1.94 -18.79 -10.71
C TRP A 42 0.81 -19.48 -9.95
N ASP A 43 0.81 -20.82 -9.84
CA ASP A 43 -0.26 -21.55 -9.16
C ASP A 43 -0.20 -21.40 -7.62
N GLY A 44 0.98 -21.08 -7.08
CA GLY A 44 1.17 -20.76 -5.65
C GLY A 44 0.97 -19.28 -5.31
N VAL A 45 0.77 -18.41 -6.31
CA VAL A 45 0.50 -16.99 -6.09
C VAL A 45 -0.98 -16.84 -5.74
N PRO A 46 -1.35 -16.22 -4.59
CA PRO A 46 -2.74 -15.94 -4.29
C PRO A 46 -3.40 -15.18 -5.45
N ARG A 47 -4.40 -15.79 -6.07
CA ARG A 47 -5.17 -15.10 -7.12
C ARG A 47 -5.95 -13.98 -6.45
N ARG A 48 -5.62 -12.74 -6.78
CA ARG A 48 -6.43 -11.59 -6.37
C ARG A 48 -7.81 -11.72 -6.99
N ALA A 49 -8.83 -11.27 -6.27
CA ALA A 49 -10.15 -11.12 -6.84
C ALA A 49 -10.07 -10.28 -8.12
N ALA A 50 -10.88 -10.63 -9.12
CA ALA A 50 -11.00 -9.80 -10.31
C ALA A 50 -11.37 -8.36 -9.90
N PRO A 51 -10.73 -7.34 -10.47
CA PRO A 51 -11.12 -5.95 -10.20
C PRO A 51 -12.60 -5.74 -10.52
N VAL A 52 -13.27 -4.94 -9.69
CA VAL A 52 -14.64 -4.49 -9.98
C VAL A 52 -14.59 -3.59 -11.22
N ASP A 53 -15.48 -3.84 -12.18
CA ASP A 53 -15.65 -2.95 -13.32
C ASP A 53 -16.46 -1.72 -12.91
N HIS A 54 -15.84 -0.54 -13.05
CA HIS A 54 -16.44 0.74 -12.67
C HIS A 54 -17.27 1.38 -13.78
N SER A 55 -17.25 0.82 -15.00
CA SER A 55 -17.90 1.40 -16.19
C SER A 55 -19.40 1.65 -16.02
N SER A 56 -20.06 0.85 -15.18
CA SER A 56 -21.49 0.95 -14.87
C SER A 56 -21.78 1.52 -13.48
N LEU A 57 -20.74 1.86 -12.71
CA LEU A 57 -20.86 2.37 -11.33
C LEU A 57 -20.61 3.87 -11.25
N LEU A 58 -20.02 4.47 -12.28
CA LEU A 58 -19.73 5.89 -12.36
C LEU A 58 -20.68 6.55 -13.37
N GLU A 59 -21.72 7.18 -12.86
CA GLU A 59 -22.69 7.93 -13.65
C GLU A 59 -22.22 9.38 -13.84
N GLY A 60 -21.56 9.65 -14.96
CA GLY A 60 -21.16 11.01 -15.36
C GLY A 60 -22.31 11.82 -15.99
N PRO A 61 -22.05 13.05 -16.45
CA PRO A 61 -20.72 13.69 -16.55
C PRO A 61 -20.21 14.27 -15.23
N PHE A 62 -18.88 14.32 -15.09
CA PHE A 62 -18.21 15.05 -14.01
C PHE A 62 -17.55 16.31 -14.59
N GLU A 63 -17.81 17.46 -13.99
CA GLU A 63 -17.29 18.77 -14.41
C GLU A 63 -15.96 19.11 -13.73
N THR A 64 -15.68 18.50 -12.57
CA THR A 64 -14.46 18.75 -11.78
C THR A 64 -13.87 17.43 -11.27
N GLY A 65 -12.55 17.44 -11.00
CA GLY A 65 -11.87 16.29 -10.40
C GLY A 65 -12.47 15.91 -9.04
N GLN A 66 -12.85 16.88 -8.21
CA GLN A 66 -13.47 16.65 -6.91
C GLN A 66 -14.84 15.93 -7.02
N GLN A 67 -15.59 16.13 -8.09
CA GLN A 67 -16.82 15.35 -8.33
C GLN A 67 -16.51 13.87 -8.61
N VAL A 68 -15.40 13.59 -9.32
CA VAL A 68 -14.91 12.22 -9.50
C VAL A 68 -14.47 11.63 -8.16
N THR A 69 -13.68 12.36 -7.37
CA THR A 69 -13.25 11.94 -6.03
C THR A 69 -14.44 11.62 -5.14
N ALA A 70 -15.47 12.48 -5.12
CA ALA A 70 -16.69 12.23 -4.36
C ALA A 70 -17.41 10.93 -4.80
N ALA A 71 -17.44 10.63 -6.11
CA ALA A 71 -17.99 9.38 -6.62
C ALA A 71 -17.16 8.16 -6.18
N CYS A 72 -15.83 8.25 -6.18
CA CYS A 72 -14.95 7.19 -5.68
C CYS A 72 -15.19 6.91 -4.19
N LEU A 73 -15.31 7.96 -3.38
CA LEU A 73 -15.47 7.86 -1.93
C LEU A 73 -16.82 7.29 -1.49
N ALA A 74 -17.81 7.19 -2.38
CA ALA A 74 -19.07 6.49 -2.09
C ALA A 74 -18.88 4.98 -1.84
N CYS A 75 -17.79 4.40 -2.34
CA CYS A 75 -17.42 2.99 -2.12
C CYS A 75 -16.05 2.83 -1.45
N HIS A 76 -15.19 3.85 -1.53
CA HIS A 76 -13.82 3.86 -1.00
C HIS A 76 -13.66 4.88 0.12
N GLU A 77 -14.55 4.81 1.11
CA GLU A 77 -14.74 5.82 2.16
C GLU A 77 -13.43 6.21 2.89
N ASP A 78 -12.57 5.23 3.17
CA ASP A 78 -11.31 5.45 3.90
C ASP A 78 -10.13 5.86 3.00
N SER A 79 -10.25 5.75 1.68
CA SER A 79 -9.09 5.82 0.78
C SER A 79 -8.48 7.21 0.72
N ALA A 80 -9.29 8.27 0.67
CA ALA A 80 -8.75 9.63 0.70
C ALA A 80 -8.08 9.93 2.06
N GLU A 81 -8.68 9.50 3.16
CA GLU A 81 -8.09 9.64 4.50
C GLU A 81 -6.72 8.95 4.58
N GLN A 82 -6.59 7.77 4.00
CA GLN A 82 -5.30 7.07 3.95
C GLN A 82 -4.27 7.83 3.10
N VAL A 83 -4.68 8.39 1.96
CA VAL A 83 -3.78 9.13 1.05
C VAL A 83 -3.25 10.40 1.70
N ILE A 84 -4.07 11.14 2.46
CA ILE A 84 -3.64 12.41 3.05
C ILE A 84 -2.51 12.26 4.09
N HIS A 85 -2.27 11.05 4.60
CA HIS A 85 -1.16 10.75 5.51
C HIS A 85 0.13 10.32 4.81
N THR A 86 0.16 10.36 3.48
CA THR A 86 1.32 9.92 2.68
C THR A 86 2.18 11.07 2.18
N ALA A 87 3.42 10.73 1.80
CA ALA A 87 4.32 11.68 1.15
C ALA A 87 3.82 12.15 -0.23
N HIS A 88 2.96 11.40 -0.92
CA HIS A 88 2.35 11.84 -2.19
C HIS A 88 1.43 13.04 -2.01
N TRP A 89 0.76 13.11 -0.85
CA TRP A 89 -0.12 14.21 -0.48
C TRP A 89 0.61 15.33 0.26
N ARG A 90 1.33 15.01 1.34
CA ARG A 90 1.98 16.03 2.19
C ARG A 90 3.19 16.67 1.51
N TRP A 91 3.83 15.95 0.58
CA TRP A 91 5.15 16.30 0.03
C TRP A 91 6.21 16.53 1.11
N GLU A 92 6.02 15.88 2.25
CA GLU A 92 6.86 15.93 3.43
C GLU A 92 7.18 14.49 3.84
N SER A 93 8.39 14.28 4.34
CA SER A 93 8.78 13.09 5.07
C SER A 93 8.75 13.37 6.56
N GLY A 94 8.89 12.29 7.34
CA GLY A 94 9.21 12.42 8.76
C GLY A 94 10.50 13.23 8.97
N PRO A 95 10.67 13.81 10.18
CA PRO A 95 11.88 14.56 10.52
C PRO A 95 13.14 13.72 10.34
N VAL A 96 14.19 14.32 9.78
CA VAL A 96 15.50 13.72 9.59
C VAL A 96 16.58 14.56 10.27
N GLU A 97 17.51 13.87 10.92
CA GLU A 97 18.71 14.47 11.48
C GLU A 97 19.66 14.87 10.36
N MET A 98 20.21 16.08 10.45
CA MET A 98 21.17 16.58 9.47
C MET A 98 22.40 17.15 10.16
N GLU A 99 23.57 16.86 9.59
CA GLU A 99 24.82 17.45 10.06
C GLU A 99 24.74 18.99 10.03
N GLY A 100 25.19 19.62 11.12
CA GLY A 100 25.17 21.08 11.26
C GLY A 100 23.82 21.67 11.67
N ARG A 101 22.79 20.86 11.94
CA ARG A 101 21.56 21.33 12.59
C ARG A 101 21.43 20.74 13.98
N ALA A 102 20.92 21.55 14.91
CA ALA A 102 20.70 21.14 16.30
C ALA A 102 19.42 20.30 16.47
N GLU A 103 18.49 20.38 15.51
CA GLU A 103 17.19 19.73 15.54
C GLU A 103 16.91 19.03 14.22
N ALA A 104 16.16 17.94 14.28
CA ALA A 104 15.62 17.25 13.11
C ALA A 104 14.77 18.20 12.26
N VAL A 105 14.82 18.02 10.95
CA VAL A 105 14.06 18.85 10.00
C VAL A 105 13.16 18.00 9.14
N SER A 106 11.95 18.47 8.86
CA SER A 106 11.13 17.85 7.82
C SER A 106 11.72 18.17 6.45
N VAL A 107 11.90 17.14 5.62
CA VAL A 107 12.32 17.26 4.23
C VAL A 107 11.20 16.78 3.31
N GLY A 108 11.38 16.90 2.00
CA GLY A 108 10.37 16.56 0.99
C GLY A 108 10.15 17.73 0.03
N LYS A 109 9.42 17.50 -1.07
CA LYS A 109 9.27 18.50 -2.15
C LYS A 109 8.72 19.85 -1.65
N LYS A 110 7.92 19.86 -0.58
CA LYS A 110 7.38 21.09 0.03
C LYS A 110 8.46 21.97 0.68
N ASN A 111 9.50 21.35 1.25
CA ASN A 111 10.55 22.03 2.04
C ASN A 111 11.95 21.92 1.41
N ALA A 112 12.10 21.21 0.28
CA ALA A 112 13.37 20.96 -0.36
C ALA A 112 13.78 22.09 -1.32
N ILE A 113 15.08 22.39 -1.33
CA ILE A 113 15.70 23.28 -2.30
C ILE A 113 16.57 22.46 -3.26
N ASN A 114 16.48 22.73 -4.56
CA ASN A 114 17.34 22.14 -5.58
C ASN A 114 17.93 23.20 -6.51
N ASN A 115 18.68 22.78 -7.53
CA ASN A 115 19.30 23.65 -8.54
C ASN A 115 18.57 23.62 -9.91
N PHE A 116 17.34 23.12 -9.94
CA PHE A 116 16.46 23.16 -11.11
C PHE A 116 15.50 24.34 -10.99
N CYS A 117 14.29 24.10 -10.45
CA CYS A 117 13.28 25.14 -10.22
C CYS A 117 13.39 25.78 -8.83
N ILE A 118 14.49 25.52 -8.11
CA ILE A 118 14.80 25.98 -6.75
C ILE A 118 13.87 25.39 -5.70
N GLY A 119 12.58 25.69 -5.71
CA GLY A 119 11.63 25.20 -4.72
C GLY A 119 10.20 25.62 -5.07
N ILE A 120 9.23 24.96 -4.42
CA ILE A 120 7.80 25.13 -4.73
C ILE A 120 7.29 26.55 -4.48
N GLN A 121 7.83 27.24 -3.47
CA GLN A 121 7.39 28.59 -3.05
C GLN A 121 7.55 29.65 -4.15
N GLY A 122 8.41 29.40 -5.14
CA GLY A 122 8.60 30.31 -6.27
C GLY A 122 7.52 30.20 -7.36
N ASN A 123 6.82 29.06 -7.46
CA ASN A 123 5.79 28.80 -8.46
C ASN A 123 4.97 27.55 -8.09
N TRP A 124 3.91 27.72 -7.28
CA TRP A 124 3.08 26.63 -6.80
C TRP A 124 2.37 25.91 -7.95
N GLU A 125 1.57 26.62 -8.75
CA GLU A 125 0.74 26.05 -9.83
C GLU A 125 1.53 25.14 -10.77
N SER A 126 2.70 25.57 -11.24
CA SER A 126 3.51 24.74 -12.13
C SER A 126 4.04 23.49 -11.43
N CYS A 127 4.42 23.60 -10.15
CA CYS A 127 4.97 22.49 -9.40
C CYS A 127 3.91 21.46 -9.01
N THR A 128 2.72 21.93 -8.63
CA THR A 128 1.58 21.15 -8.12
C THR A 128 0.73 20.51 -9.20
N SER A 129 1.01 20.79 -10.48
CA SER A 129 0.57 19.95 -11.60
C SER A 129 0.93 18.46 -11.44
N CYS A 130 1.98 18.15 -10.65
CA CYS A 130 2.38 16.78 -10.33
C CYS A 130 1.97 16.34 -8.91
N HIS A 131 1.16 17.13 -8.20
CA HIS A 131 0.64 16.76 -6.88
C HIS A 131 -0.52 15.78 -7.03
N ALA A 132 -0.66 14.85 -6.07
CA ALA A 132 -1.77 13.89 -6.06
C ALA A 132 -3.05 14.54 -5.48
N GLY A 133 -3.35 15.76 -5.94
CA GLY A 133 -4.45 16.55 -5.42
C GLY A 133 -4.82 17.75 -6.29
N TYR A 134 -6.03 18.24 -6.08
CA TYR A 134 -6.62 19.37 -6.80
C TYR A 134 -6.54 20.66 -6.00
N GLY A 135 -6.16 21.77 -6.65
CA GLY A 135 -6.30 23.13 -6.08
C GLY A 135 -5.17 23.59 -5.15
N TRP A 136 -3.98 22.95 -5.20
CA TRP A 136 -2.82 23.45 -4.47
C TRP A 136 -2.15 24.59 -5.24
N GLU A 137 -2.61 25.81 -4.99
CA GLU A 137 -2.17 27.04 -5.71
C GLU A 137 -1.26 27.94 -4.86
N ASP A 138 -1.25 27.77 -3.53
CA ASP A 138 -0.40 28.53 -2.62
C ASP A 138 -0.22 27.84 -1.25
N GLU A 139 0.31 28.57 -0.27
CA GLU A 139 0.57 28.10 1.10
C GLU A 139 -0.70 27.87 1.94
N THR A 140 -1.87 28.30 1.47
CA THR A 140 -3.15 28.19 2.17
C THR A 140 -3.92 26.91 1.85
N PHE A 141 -3.33 26.01 1.06
CA PHE A 141 -3.92 24.72 0.70
C PHE A 141 -4.31 23.90 1.92
N ASP A 142 -5.57 23.43 1.93
CA ASP A 142 -6.10 22.61 3.00
C ASP A 142 -5.73 21.14 2.80
N PHE A 143 -4.67 20.70 3.48
CA PHE A 143 -4.21 19.31 3.46
C PHE A 143 -5.12 18.34 4.22
N GLU A 144 -6.14 18.81 4.94
CA GLU A 144 -7.12 17.93 5.60
C GLU A 144 -8.39 17.75 4.74
N ASN A 145 -8.54 18.52 3.65
CA ASN A 145 -9.67 18.37 2.75
C ASN A 145 -9.50 17.16 1.80
N THR A 146 -10.02 16.02 2.23
CA THR A 146 -10.00 14.76 1.49
C THR A 146 -10.71 14.82 0.12
N ALA A 147 -11.63 15.77 -0.08
CA ALA A 147 -12.29 15.94 -1.38
C ALA A 147 -11.32 16.40 -2.49
N ASN A 148 -10.17 16.96 -2.11
CA ASN A 148 -9.13 17.38 -3.04
C ASN A 148 -8.15 16.26 -3.42
N VAL A 149 -8.30 15.02 -2.93
CA VAL A 149 -7.45 13.90 -3.37
C VAL A 149 -7.71 13.58 -4.83
N ASP A 150 -6.64 13.51 -5.63
CA ASP A 150 -6.71 13.09 -7.04
C ASP A 150 -6.51 11.58 -7.17
N CYS A 151 -7.62 10.85 -7.29
CA CYS A 151 -7.59 9.40 -7.47
C CYS A 151 -7.08 8.98 -8.86
N LEU A 152 -7.33 9.80 -9.89
CA LEU A 152 -7.04 9.46 -11.28
C LEU A 152 -5.56 9.64 -11.63
N ALA A 153 -4.84 10.49 -10.91
CA ALA A 153 -3.38 10.66 -11.05
C ALA A 153 -2.62 9.31 -10.95
N CYS A 154 -3.16 8.35 -10.21
CA CYS A 154 -2.59 7.00 -10.08
C CYS A 154 -3.42 5.90 -10.75
N HIS A 155 -4.75 6.06 -10.83
CA HIS A 155 -5.66 4.99 -11.22
C HIS A 155 -6.27 5.12 -12.62
N ASP A 156 -5.97 6.20 -13.37
CA ASP A 156 -6.30 6.20 -14.80
C ASP A 156 -5.44 5.18 -15.56
N HIS A 157 -6.11 4.26 -16.25
CA HIS A 157 -5.47 3.26 -17.12
C HIS A 157 -5.74 3.54 -18.60
N SER A 158 -6.48 4.61 -18.92
CA SER A 158 -6.82 4.98 -20.30
C SER A 158 -5.69 5.76 -21.00
N GLY A 159 -4.84 6.45 -20.23
CA GLY A 159 -3.84 7.38 -20.75
C GLY A 159 -4.43 8.72 -21.21
N GLY A 160 -5.71 8.96 -20.88
CA GLY A 160 -6.43 10.19 -21.20
C GLY A 160 -6.33 11.25 -20.11
N TYR A 161 -5.96 10.87 -18.87
CA TYR A 161 -5.82 11.78 -17.74
C TYR A 161 -4.56 12.65 -17.84
N ARG A 162 -4.66 13.94 -17.50
CA ARG A 162 -3.56 14.93 -17.58
C ARG A 162 -3.74 16.05 -16.58
#